data_AF-A0A0W7YNL6-F1
#
_entry.id   AF-A0A0W7YNL6-F1
#
_cell.length_a   1.000
_cell.length_b   1.000
_cell.length_c   1.000
_cell.angle_alpha   90.00
_cell.angle_beta   90.00
_cell.angle_gamma   90.00
#
_symmetry.space_group_name_H-M   'P 1'
#
loop_
_entity.id
_entity.type
_entity.pdbx_description
1 polymer ?
#
loop_
_entity_poly.entity_id
_entity_poly.type
_entity_poly.pdbx_seq_one_letter_code
_entity_poly.pdbx_strand_id
1 'polypeptide(L)'
;MKIVKSIVQIGYLYILLFIGNTIARLLHLPIPGSIIGLVLLFLLLQFHIIKLEWIELGAAVLLSELLLFFIPSAIGVIDYHALFGVQGMKVVLVIAVSAIVVMFVTGYTAQWLEQRKKSDTV
;
A
#
# COMPACT_ATOMS: atom_id res chain seq x y z
N MET A 1 -2.90 14.22 -25.29
CA MET A 1 -1.67 14.32 -24.45
C MET A 1 -1.86 13.85 -22.98
N LYS A 2 -3.06 13.45 -22.54
CA LYS A 2 -3.28 12.98 -21.15
C LYS A 2 -2.53 11.69 -20.82
N ILE A 3 -2.46 10.74 -21.77
CA ILE A 3 -1.73 9.47 -21.65
C ILE A 3 -0.24 9.68 -21.38
N VAL A 4 0.41 10.59 -22.13
CA VAL A 4 1.84 10.89 -21.94
C VAL A 4 2.10 11.44 -20.55
N LYS A 5 1.23 12.33 -20.04
CA LYS A 5 1.33 12.81 -18.66
C LYS A 5 1.21 11.65 -17.68
N SER A 6 0.19 10.79 -17.78
CA SER A 6 0.02 9.64 -16.88
C SER A 6 1.23 8.71 -16.86
N ILE A 7 1.84 8.41 -18.02
CA ILE A 7 3.05 7.58 -18.10
C ILE A 7 4.22 8.22 -17.34
N VAL A 8 4.42 9.53 -17.49
CA VAL A 8 5.46 10.27 -16.75
C VAL A 8 5.18 10.25 -15.24
N GLN A 9 3.93 10.44 -14.83
CA GLN A 9 3.52 10.38 -13.43
C GLN A 9 3.75 8.98 -12.81
N ILE A 10 3.46 7.91 -13.55
CA ILE A 10 3.77 6.54 -13.16
C ILE A 10 5.29 6.36 -13.02
N GLY A 11 6.07 6.95 -13.93
CA GLY A 11 7.53 6.97 -13.84
C GLY A 11 8.03 7.57 -12.51
N TYR A 12 7.45 8.68 -12.05
CA TYR A 12 7.78 9.26 -10.74
C TYR A 12 7.49 8.30 -9.58
N LEU A 13 6.31 7.66 -9.58
CA LEU A 13 5.95 6.67 -8.56
C LEU A 13 6.92 5.48 -8.56
N TYR A 14 7.34 5.03 -9.74
CA TYR A 14 8.30 3.93 -9.88
C TYR A 14 9.70 4.31 -9.39
N ILE A 15 10.15 5.54 -9.64
CA ILE A 15 11.43 6.06 -9.10
C ILE A 15 11.41 6.04 -7.57
N LEU A 16 10.32 6.49 -6.95
CA LEU A 16 10.17 6.47 -5.49
C LEU A 16 10.17 5.04 -4.93
N LEU A 17 9.51 4.11 -5.61
CA LEU A 17 9.56 2.69 -5.27
C LEU A 17 10.99 2.13 -5.36
N PHE A 18 11.73 2.50 -6.41
CA PHE A 18 13.11 2.06 -6.60
C PHE A 18 14.04 2.59 -5.51
N ILE A 19 13.90 3.86 -5.15
CA ILE A 19 14.63 4.48 -4.03
C ILE A 19 14.29 3.76 -2.71
N GLY A 20 13.00 3.54 -2.43
CA GLY A 20 12.56 2.82 -1.23
C GLY A 20 13.12 1.39 -1.14
N ASN A 21 13.12 0.65 -2.25
CA ASN A 21 13.74 -0.68 -2.35
C ASN A 21 15.26 -0.67 -2.19
N THR A 22 15.92 0.41 -2.62
CA THR A 22 17.37 0.57 -2.44
C THR A 22 17.70 0.85 -0.98
N ILE A 23 16.94 1.73 -0.33
CA ILE A 23 17.08 2.04 1.10
C ILE A 23 16.81 0.79 1.95
N ALA A 24 15.72 0.06 1.68
CA ALA A 24 15.40 -1.18 2.39
C ALA A 24 16.55 -2.19 2.33
N ARG A 25 17.16 -2.34 1.15
CA ARG A 25 18.29 -3.25 0.94
C ARG A 25 19.57 -2.77 1.62
N LEU A 26 19.92 -1.49 1.51
CA LEU A 26 21.13 -0.93 2.13
C LEU A 26 21.07 -1.00 3.66
N LEU A 27 19.91 -0.68 4.23
CA LEU A 27 19.69 -0.68 5.68
C LEU A 27 19.25 -2.04 6.24
N HIS A 28 19.13 -3.07 5.40
CA HIS A 28 18.70 -4.43 5.78
C HIS A 28 17.40 -4.43 6.60
N LEU A 29 16.45 -3.58 6.22
CA LEU A 29 15.21 -3.41 6.98
C LEU A 29 14.23 -4.56 6.72
N PRO A 30 13.54 -5.10 7.76
CA PRO A 30 12.56 -6.17 7.62
C PRO A 30 11.19 -5.64 7.13
N ILE A 31 11.18 -4.65 6.23
CA ILE A 31 9.98 -4.09 5.63
C ILE A 31 10.13 -3.98 4.11
N PRO A 32 9.03 -4.15 3.34
CA PRO A 32 9.06 -3.95 1.91
C PRO A 32 9.47 -2.51 1.56
N GLY A 33 10.33 -2.35 0.56
CA GLY A 33 10.75 -1.02 0.11
C GLY A 33 9.61 -0.16 -0.46
N SER A 34 8.47 -0.76 -0.84
CA SER A 34 7.25 -0.03 -1.18
C SER A 34 6.70 0.79 -0.01
N ILE A 35 6.77 0.29 1.23
CA ILE A 35 6.36 1.04 2.42
C ILE A 35 7.29 2.25 2.62
N ILE A 36 8.60 2.07 2.43
CA ILE A 36 9.56 3.16 2.49
C ILE A 36 9.28 4.19 1.38
N GLY A 37 9.01 3.74 0.16
CA GLY A 37 8.61 4.60 -0.96
C GLY A 37 7.36 5.43 -0.67
N LEU A 38 6.36 4.85 0.01
CA LEU A 38 5.16 5.57 0.45
C LEU A 38 5.48 6.63 1.52
N VAL A 39 6.33 6.31 2.50
CA VAL A 39 6.78 7.27 3.51
C VAL A 39 7.55 8.41 2.85
N LEU A 40 8.44 8.11 1.90
CA LEU A 40 9.16 9.14 1.13
C LEU A 40 8.20 10.02 0.34
N LEU A 41 7.23 9.43 -0.37
CA LEU A 41 6.23 10.20 -1.10
C LEU A 41 5.45 11.11 -0.16
N PHE A 42 5.01 10.59 0.98
CA PHE A 42 4.32 11.36 2.01
C PHE A 42 5.17 12.54 2.50
N LEU A 43 6.44 12.33 2.82
CA LEU A 43 7.36 13.40 3.23
C LEU A 43 7.56 14.45 2.13
N LEU A 44 7.72 14.03 0.87
CA LEU A 44 7.87 14.94 -0.26
C LEU A 44 6.62 15.80 -0.50
N LEU A 45 5.43 15.22 -0.29
CA LEU A 45 4.16 15.96 -0.31
C LEU A 45 4.04 16.90 0.89
N GLN A 46 4.36 16.43 2.10
CA GLN A 46 4.31 17.21 3.34
C GLN A 46 5.22 18.44 3.27
N PHE A 47 6.44 18.28 2.74
CA PHE A 47 7.39 19.38 2.54
C PHE A 47 7.13 20.18 1.26
N HIS A 48 6.04 19.90 0.53
CA HIS A 48 5.65 20.59 -0.71
C HIS A 48 6.73 20.56 -1.81
N ILE A 49 7.64 19.59 -1.75
CA ILE A 49 8.68 19.36 -2.78
C ILE A 49 8.02 18.81 -4.06
N ILE A 50 7.01 17.96 -3.88
CA ILE A 50 6.18 17.43 -4.97
C ILE A 50 4.75 17.92 -4.76
N LYS A 51 4.09 18.38 -5.83
CA LYS A 51 2.66 18.71 -5.81
C LYS A 51 1.84 17.47 -6.12
N LEU A 52 0.67 17.32 -5.50
CA LEU A 52 -0.23 16.19 -5.72
C LEU A 52 -0.59 16.00 -7.20
N GLU A 53 -0.80 17.11 -7.91
CA GLU A 53 -1.09 17.18 -9.35
C GLU A 53 -0.07 16.43 -10.22
N TRP A 54 1.17 16.24 -9.73
CA TRP A 54 2.27 15.60 -10.47
C TRP A 54 2.20 14.07 -10.44
N ILE A 55 1.37 13.49 -9.58
CA ILE A 55 1.25 12.03 -9.44
C ILE A 55 -0.20 11.53 -9.50
N GLU A 56 -1.18 12.41 -9.31
CA GLU A 56 -2.60 12.07 -9.19
C GLU A 56 -3.16 11.30 -10.39
N LEU A 57 -2.91 11.75 -11.62
CA LEU A 57 -3.40 11.09 -12.83
C LEU A 57 -2.73 9.72 -13.05
N GLY A 58 -1.44 9.61 -12.75
CA GLY A 58 -0.71 8.34 -12.86
C GLY A 58 -1.20 7.33 -11.82
N ALA A 59 -1.34 7.77 -10.57
CA ALA A 59 -1.87 6.96 -9.48
C ALA A 59 -3.32 6.51 -9.76
N ALA A 60 -4.17 7.41 -10.26
CA ALA A 60 -5.55 7.09 -10.61
C ALA A 60 -5.66 6.01 -11.69
N VAL A 61 -4.79 6.03 -12.71
CA VAL A 61 -4.74 5.00 -13.75
C VAL A 61 -4.30 3.65 -13.18
N LEU A 62 -3.26 3.63 -12.35
CA LEU A 62 -2.82 2.39 -11.69
C LEU A 62 -3.91 1.82 -10.77
N LEU A 63 -4.67 2.71 -10.12
CA LEU A 63 -5.77 2.33 -9.25
C LEU A 63 -6.99 1.83 -10.03
N SER A 64 -7.31 2.42 -11.19
CA SER A 64 -8.43 1.97 -12.03
C SER A 64 -8.17 0.60 -12.65
N GLU A 65 -6.91 0.34 -13.02
CA GLU A 65 -6.47 -0.95 -13.59
C GLU A 65 -5.94 -1.92 -12.51
N LEU A 66 -6.20 -1.65 -11.24
CA LEU A 66 -5.67 -2.44 -10.13
C LEU A 66 -6.06 -3.93 -10.24
N LEU A 67 -7.27 -4.22 -10.75
CA LEU A 67 -7.71 -5.59 -11.03
C LEU A 67 -6.78 -6.31 -12.00
N LEU A 68 -6.26 -5.63 -13.03
CA LEU A 68 -5.31 -6.20 -13.99
C LEU A 68 -4.01 -6.66 -13.31
N PHE A 69 -3.55 -5.97 -12.27
CA PHE A 69 -2.40 -6.38 -11.47
C PHE A 69 -2.70 -7.56 -10.52
N PHE A 70 -3.95 -7.74 -10.12
CA PHE A 70 -4.37 -8.88 -9.31
C PHE A 70 -4.55 -10.17 -10.11
N ILE A 71 -4.88 -10.09 -11.41
CA ILE A 71 -5.12 -11.27 -12.26
C ILE A 71 -3.92 -12.25 -12.27
N PRO A 72 -2.66 -11.83 -12.54
CA PRO A 72 -1.52 -12.75 -12.53
C PRO A 72 -1.31 -13.41 -11.17
N SER A 73 -1.47 -12.66 -10.09
CA SER A 73 -1.35 -13.19 -8.73
C SER A 73 -2.46 -14.20 -8.43
N ALA A 74 -3.69 -13.95 -8.88
CA ALA A 74 -4.83 -14.83 -8.64
C ALA A 74 -4.72 -16.15 -9.44
N ILE A 75 -4.30 -16.08 -10.70
CA ILE A 75 -4.09 -17.28 -11.54
C ILE A 75 -2.97 -18.14 -10.94
N GLY A 76 -1.88 -17.53 -10.46
CA GLY A 76 -0.79 -18.28 -9.82
C GLY A 76 -1.22 -19.06 -8.57
N VAL A 77 -2.32 -18.68 -7.91
CA VAL A 77 -2.87 -19.43 -6.77
C VAL A 77 -3.57 -20.73 -7.23
N ILE A 78 -4.09 -20.78 -8.46
CA ILE A 78 -4.80 -21.95 -9.00
C ILE A 78 -3.87 -23.16 -9.13
N ASP A 79 -2.58 -22.93 -9.36
CA ASP A 79 -1.58 -24.01 -9.46
C ASP A 79 -1.34 -24.74 -8.11
N TYR A 80 -1.80 -24.17 -7.00
CA TYR A 80 -1.68 -24.77 -5.66
C TYR A 80 -2.90 -25.63 -5.34
N HIS A 81 -2.91 -26.88 -5.82
CA HIS A 81 -3.99 -27.84 -5.58
C HIS A 81 -4.36 -28.04 -4.09
N ALA A 82 -3.41 -27.89 -3.17
CA ALA A 82 -3.65 -27.99 -1.72
C ALA A 82 -4.61 -26.93 -1.17
N LEU A 83 -4.76 -25.79 -1.87
CA LEU A 83 -5.67 -24.71 -1.47
C LEU A 83 -7.13 -24.99 -1.85
N PHE A 84 -7.45 -26.03 -2.64
CA PHE A 84 -8.84 -26.37 -3.00
C PHE A 84 -9.54 -27.26 -1.97
N GLY A 85 -8.86 -27.65 -0.89
CA GLY A 85 -9.40 -28.48 0.19
C GLY A 85 -9.63 -27.73 1.51
N VAL A 86 -9.69 -28.49 2.60
CA VAL A 86 -9.86 -27.97 3.98
C VAL A 86 -8.78 -26.93 4.33
N GLN A 87 -7.58 -27.05 3.75
CA GLN A 87 -6.49 -26.12 4.00
C GLN A 87 -6.75 -24.73 3.39
N GLY A 88 -7.38 -24.65 2.22
CA GLY A 88 -7.84 -23.37 1.66
C GLY A 88 -8.90 -22.71 2.50
N MET A 89 -9.87 -23.48 2.99
CA MET A 89 -10.89 -22.96 3.91
C MET A 89 -10.26 -22.37 5.18
N LYS A 90 -9.24 -23.05 5.75
CA LYS A 90 -8.48 -22.50 6.89
C LYS A 90 -7.76 -21.20 6.53
N VAL A 91 -7.14 -21.11 5.35
CA VAL A 91 -6.46 -19.89 4.88
C VAL A 91 -7.45 -18.72 4.75
N VAL A 92 -8.59 -18.94 4.09
CA VAL A 92 -9.63 -17.90 3.95
C VAL A 92 -10.14 -17.43 5.30
N LEU A 93 -10.40 -18.36 6.23
CA LEU A 93 -10.86 -18.03 7.57
C LEU A 93 -9.81 -17.21 8.33
N VAL A 94 -8.54 -17.62 8.29
CA VAL A 94 -7.44 -16.88 8.94
C VAL A 94 -7.28 -15.49 8.35
N ILE A 95 -7.34 -15.33 7.03
CA ILE A 95 -7.26 -14.02 6.37
C ILE A 95 -8.44 -13.14 6.79
N ALA A 96 -9.67 -13.64 6.73
CA ALA A 96 -10.86 -12.88 7.09
C ALA A 96 -10.84 -12.43 8.56
N VAL A 97 -10.56 -13.35 9.49
CA VAL A 97 -10.51 -13.05 10.92
C VAL A 97 -9.35 -12.09 11.23
N SER A 98 -8.15 -12.32 10.69
CA SER A 98 -7.01 -11.43 10.93
C SER A 98 -7.25 -10.03 10.36
N ALA A 99 -7.86 -9.90 9.18
CA ALA A 99 -8.20 -8.60 8.61
C ALA A 99 -9.20 -7.83 9.49
N ILE A 100 -10.25 -8.50 9.98
CA ILE A 100 -11.23 -7.89 10.90
C ILE A 100 -10.55 -7.45 12.20
N VAL A 101 -9.73 -8.31 12.80
CA VAL A 101 -9.02 -8.01 14.05
C VAL A 101 -8.06 -6.84 13.86
N VAL A 102 -7.26 -6.83 12.79
CA VAL A 102 -6.32 -5.74 12.49
C VAL A 102 -7.07 -4.41 12.27
N MET A 103 -8.15 -4.42 11.49
CA MET A 103 -8.98 -3.21 11.29
C MET A 103 -9.58 -2.71 12.60
N PHE A 104 -10.09 -3.61 13.45
CA PHE A 104 -10.67 -3.26 14.75
C PHE A 104 -9.62 -2.65 15.68
N VAL A 105 -8.45 -3.29 15.81
CA VAL A 105 -7.37 -2.83 16.69
C VAL A 105 -6.77 -1.52 16.22
N THR A 106 -6.54 -1.36 14.91
CA THR A 106 -6.02 -0.10 14.35
C THR A 106 -7.02 1.04 14.52
N GLY A 107 -8.30 0.80 14.24
CA GLY A 107 -9.37 1.77 14.46
C GLY A 107 -9.53 2.16 15.93
N TYR A 108 -9.54 1.18 16.84
CA TYR A 108 -9.61 1.42 18.28
C TYR A 108 -8.40 2.22 18.79
N THR A 109 -7.19 1.88 18.34
CA THR A 109 -5.97 2.58 18.71
C THR A 109 -5.99 4.04 18.24
N ALA A 110 -6.48 4.30 17.02
CA ALA A 110 -6.62 5.66 16.50
C ALA A 110 -7.64 6.48 17.33
N GLN A 111 -8.80 5.90 17.65
CA GLN A 111 -9.82 6.56 18.48
C GLN A 111 -9.31 6.84 19.90
N TRP A 112 -8.57 5.91 20.50
CA TRP A 112 -7.97 6.08 21.82
C TRP A 112 -6.96 7.23 21.84
N LEU A 113 -6.13 7.35 20.80
CA LEU A 113 -5.16 8.44 20.67
C LEU A 113 -5.85 9.80 20.51
N GLU A 114 -6.96 9.84 19.75
CA GLU A 114 -7.77 11.05 19.57
C GLU A 114 -8.43 11.50 20.88
N GLN A 115 -8.98 10.57 21.66
CA GLN A 115 -9.60 10.87 22.96
C GLN A 115 -8.60 11.42 23.98
N ARG A 116 -7.34 10.97 23.95
CA ARG A 116 -6.27 11.54 24.79
C ARG A 116 -5.96 12.99 24.41
N LYS A 117 -5.86 13.29 23.12
CA LYS A 117 -5.59 14.65 22.63
C LYS A 117 -6.69 15.64 23.02
N LYS A 118 -7.94 15.18 23.14
CA LYS A 118 -9.10 16.00 23.56
C LYS A 118 -9.11 16.32 25.07
N SER A 119 -8.33 15.61 25.89
CA SER A 119 -8.24 15.85 27.33
C SER A 119 -7.15 16.85 27.73
N ASP A 120 -6.22 17.19 26.82
CA ASP A 120 -5.13 18.16 27.04
C ASP A 120 -5.43 19.56 26.47
N THR A 121 -6.63 19.77 25.91
CA THR A 121 -7.07 21.06 25.33
C THR A 121 -8.25 21.71 26.07
N VAL A 122 -8.50 21.31 27.33
CA VAL A 122 -9.47 21.96 28.23
C VAL A 122 -8.75 22.57 29.42
#